data_AF-V5IHF1-F1
#
_entry.id   AF-V5IHF1-F1
#
_cell.length_a   1.000
_cell.length_b   1.000
_cell.length_c   1.000
_cell.angle_alpha   90.00
_cell.angle_beta   90.00
_cell.angle_gamma   90.00
#
_symmetry.space_group_name_H-M   'P 1'
#
loop_
_entity.id
_entity.type
_entity.pdbx_description
1 polymer ?
#
loop_
_entity_poly.entity_id
_entity_poly.type
_entity_poly.pdbx_seq_one_letter_code
_entity_poly.pdbx_strand_id
1 'polypeptide(L)'
;TCIATVVGVQGPRLRLRLDGGDNKNDFWRLVDSGEVHPIGHCERSGGMLQPPLGFRMNASSWPMFLLKTLNKADIALDSYFKQEPASPRTNEFRVGMKLEALDRKNPHLICPATVGAVKDDMIFVTFDGWRGAFDYWCRYDSRDIFPVGWCRRSGHPLQPPGNKGAKYKTRPGSSGAAGAAGTASSPSI
;
A
#
# COMPACT_ATOMS: atom_id res chain seq x y z
N THR A 1 -18.12 4.65 13.33
CA THR A 1 -17.48 5.86 12.80
C THR A 1 -16.96 6.71 13.94
N CYS A 2 -15.72 7.18 13.85
CA CYS A 2 -15.07 7.99 14.89
C CYS A 2 -14.58 9.32 14.28
N ILE A 3 -14.24 10.31 15.11
CA ILE A 3 -13.52 11.51 14.66
C ILE A 3 -12.03 11.18 14.51
N ALA A 4 -11.42 11.71 13.45
CA ALA A 4 -10.00 11.58 13.19
C ALA A 4 -9.39 12.91 12.73
N THR A 5 -8.17 13.16 13.17
CA THR A 5 -7.36 14.31 12.79
C THR A 5 -6.29 13.89 11.78
N VAL A 6 -6.07 14.72 10.75
CA VAL A 6 -4.95 14.57 9.82
C VAL A 6 -3.66 14.97 10.54
N VAL A 7 -2.77 14.01 10.77
CA VAL A 7 -1.48 14.19 11.44
C VAL A 7 -0.28 14.09 10.49
N GLY A 8 -0.54 13.87 9.19
CA GLY A 8 0.47 13.85 8.15
C GLY A 8 -0.14 13.62 6.77
N VAL A 9 0.60 14.00 5.72
CA VAL A 9 0.18 13.87 4.33
C VAL A 9 1.37 13.36 3.50
N GLN A 10 1.13 12.38 2.62
CA GLN A 10 2.10 11.89 1.65
C GLN A 10 1.40 11.62 0.31
N GLY A 11 1.67 12.47 -0.69
CA GLY A 11 0.87 12.50 -1.92
C GLY A 11 -0.64 12.61 -1.59
N PRO A 12 -1.50 11.76 -2.15
CA PRO A 12 -2.94 11.76 -1.89
C PRO A 12 -3.34 10.91 -0.66
N ARG A 13 -2.38 10.51 0.18
CA ARG A 13 -2.63 9.70 1.38
C ARG A 13 -2.53 10.56 2.64
N LEU A 14 -3.51 10.39 3.51
CA LEU A 14 -3.63 11.04 4.80
C LEU A 14 -3.19 10.06 5.88
N ARG A 15 -2.30 10.50 6.77
CA ARG A 15 -2.05 9.84 8.05
C ARG A 15 -3.06 10.39 9.04
N LEU A 16 -3.89 9.51 9.57
CA LEU A 16 -5.03 9.82 10.42
C LEU A 16 -4.78 9.27 11.83
N ARG A 17 -5.18 10.06 12.82
CA ARG A 17 -5.21 9.67 14.23
C ARG A 17 -6.62 9.84 14.76
N LEU A 18 -7.15 8.84 15.45
CA LEU A 18 -8.46 8.96 16.08
C LEU A 18 -8.36 9.87 17.31
N ASP A 19 -9.26 10.86 17.38
CA ASP A 19 -9.30 11.82 18.48
C ASP A 19 -9.65 11.12 19.80
N GLY A 20 -8.87 11.39 20.84
CA GLY A 20 -8.98 10.72 22.14
C GLY A 20 -8.27 9.36 22.24
N GLY A 21 -7.66 8.89 21.14
CA GLY A 21 -6.80 7.72 21.10
C GLY A 21 -5.32 8.01 21.40
N ASP A 22 -4.45 7.06 21.05
CA ASP A 22 -3.00 7.21 21.13
C ASP A 22 -2.35 7.56 19.78
N ASN A 23 -1.02 7.71 19.79
CA ASN A 23 -0.21 8.00 18.60
C ASN A 23 0.52 6.76 18.03
N LYS A 24 0.20 5.57 18.54
CA LYS A 24 0.82 4.30 18.14
C LYS A 24 -0.01 3.59 17.06
N ASN A 25 -1.28 3.92 16.96
CA ASN A 25 -2.25 3.32 16.04
C ASN A 25 -2.70 4.29 14.94
N ASP A 26 -1.84 5.20 14.52
CA ASP A 26 -2.10 6.03 13.34
C ASP A 26 -2.27 5.13 12.12
N PHE A 27 -3.19 5.50 11.23
CA PHE A 27 -3.49 4.72 10.03
C PHE A 27 -3.52 5.61 8.80
N TRP A 28 -3.39 5.01 7.62
CA TRP A 28 -3.34 5.75 6.36
C TRP A 28 -4.56 5.48 5.51
N ARG A 29 -5.11 6.52 4.88
CA ARG A 29 -6.20 6.43 3.90
C ARG A 29 -5.95 7.35 2.72
N LEU A 30 -6.44 6.97 1.54
CA LEU A 30 -6.48 7.87 0.40
C LEU A 30 -7.58 8.92 0.61
N VAL A 31 -7.43 10.10 0.02
CA VAL A 31 -8.47 11.17 0.02
C VAL A 31 -9.77 10.78 -0.69
N ASP A 32 -9.74 9.73 -1.50
CA ASP A 32 -10.86 9.13 -2.23
C ASP A 32 -11.27 7.75 -1.64
N SER A 33 -10.93 7.47 -0.37
CA SER A 33 -11.37 6.25 0.30
C SER A 33 -12.80 6.40 0.78
N GLY A 34 -13.67 5.43 0.47
CA GLY A 34 -15.04 5.37 1.00
C GLY A 34 -15.14 5.09 2.50
N GLU A 35 -14.02 5.02 3.22
CA GLU A 35 -14.00 4.89 4.69
C GLU A 35 -13.80 6.23 5.42
N VAL A 36 -13.50 7.31 4.67
CA VAL A 36 -13.34 8.67 5.23
C VAL A 36 -14.41 9.59 4.68
N HIS A 37 -15.04 10.34 5.56
CA HIS A 37 -16.16 11.21 5.21
C HIS A 37 -16.07 12.55 5.96
N PRO A 38 -16.66 13.63 5.42
CA PRO A 38 -16.76 14.89 6.13
C PRO A 38 -17.57 14.74 7.42
N ILE A 39 -17.27 15.61 8.39
CA ILE A 39 -18.02 15.66 9.66
C ILE A 39 -19.52 15.91 9.35
N GLY A 40 -20.38 15.22 10.11
CA GLY A 40 -21.83 15.22 9.90
C GLY A 40 -22.35 14.12 8.97
N HIS A 41 -21.50 13.45 8.17
CA HIS A 41 -21.93 12.33 7.34
C HIS A 41 -22.59 11.20 8.15
N CYS A 42 -21.97 10.82 9.27
CA CYS A 42 -22.48 9.75 10.14
C CYS A 42 -23.91 10.03 10.64
N GLU A 43 -24.19 11.26 11.05
CA GLU A 43 -25.51 11.68 11.53
C GLU A 43 -26.54 11.71 10.40
N ARG A 44 -26.17 12.25 9.23
CA ARG A 44 -27.06 12.25 8.04
C ARG A 44 -27.44 10.84 7.59
N SER A 45 -26.59 9.86 7.81
CA SER A 45 -26.86 8.44 7.55
C SER A 45 -27.62 7.74 8.69
N GLY A 46 -28.09 8.47 9.71
CA GLY A 46 -28.82 7.93 10.87
C GLY A 46 -27.93 7.22 11.90
N GLY A 47 -26.61 7.36 11.81
CA GLY A 47 -25.65 6.78 12.74
C GLY A 47 -25.19 7.77 13.82
N MET A 48 -24.56 7.25 14.87
CA MET A 48 -23.96 8.05 15.94
C MET A 48 -22.45 7.81 16.01
N LEU A 49 -21.69 8.90 16.16
CA LEU A 49 -20.23 8.82 16.33
C LEU A 49 -19.88 8.06 17.61
N GLN A 50 -18.92 7.15 17.50
CA GLN A 50 -18.46 6.30 18.59
C GLN A 50 -17.09 6.73 19.07
N PRO A 51 -16.76 6.52 20.37
CA PRO A 51 -15.39 6.67 20.84
C PRO A 51 -14.49 5.65 20.14
N PRO A 52 -13.21 5.96 19.90
CA PRO A 52 -12.26 4.97 19.39
C PRO A 52 -12.07 3.82 20.39
N LEU A 53 -11.71 2.63 19.90
CA LEU A 53 -11.48 1.46 20.75
C LEU A 53 -10.42 1.71 21.85
N GLY A 54 -9.42 2.55 21.54
CA GLY A 54 -8.37 2.97 22.48
C GLY A 54 -8.66 4.31 23.17
N PHE A 55 -9.94 4.69 23.35
CA PHE A 55 -10.30 5.94 24.00
C PHE A 55 -9.74 5.99 25.43
N ARG A 56 -8.98 7.04 25.73
CA ARG A 56 -8.19 7.14 26.96
C ARG A 56 -8.98 7.60 28.19
N MET A 57 -10.23 8.02 28.02
CA MET A 57 -11.13 8.43 29.10
C MET A 57 -12.23 7.38 29.30
N ASN A 58 -13.02 7.53 30.37
CA ASN A 58 -14.20 6.70 30.57
C ASN A 58 -15.25 6.94 29.47
N ALA A 59 -16.08 5.92 29.20
CA ALA A 59 -17.09 5.99 28.15
C ALA A 59 -18.11 7.14 28.37
N SER A 60 -18.43 7.45 29.63
CA SER A 60 -19.36 8.53 29.97
C SER A 60 -18.83 9.94 29.63
N SER A 61 -17.51 10.11 29.48
CA SER A 61 -16.91 11.38 29.04
C SER A 61 -17.02 11.62 27.54
N TRP A 62 -17.38 10.61 26.73
CA TRP A 62 -17.38 10.70 25.27
C TRP A 62 -18.24 11.86 24.72
N PRO A 63 -19.49 12.10 25.16
CA PRO A 63 -20.30 13.19 24.62
C PRO A 63 -19.66 14.57 24.83
N MET A 64 -19.11 14.81 26.04
CA MET A 64 -18.43 16.06 26.36
C MET A 64 -17.09 16.20 25.63
N PHE A 65 -16.36 15.10 25.49
CA PHE A 65 -15.13 15.06 24.68
C PHE A 65 -15.43 15.46 23.24
N LEU A 66 -16.43 14.83 22.60
CA LEU A 66 -16.81 15.11 21.23
C LEU A 66 -17.21 16.58 21.03
N LEU A 67 -18.07 17.11 21.92
CA LEU A 67 -18.49 18.51 21.88
C LEU A 67 -17.30 19.46 21.96
N LYS A 68 -16.36 19.20 22.88
CA LYS A 68 -15.16 20.03 23.05
C LYS A 68 -14.21 19.93 21.85
N THR A 69 -14.01 18.73 21.32
CA THR A 69 -13.13 18.48 20.16
C THR A 69 -13.64 19.16 18.91
N LEU A 70 -14.96 19.19 18.67
CA LEU A 70 -15.55 19.81 17.49
C LEU A 70 -15.74 21.33 17.61
N ASN A 71 -15.73 21.87 18.82
CA ASN A 71 -15.91 23.30 19.04
C ASN A 71 -14.73 24.11 18.47
N LYS A 72 -14.99 24.89 17.41
CA LYS A 72 -14.00 25.67 16.65
C LYS A 72 -12.87 24.83 16.03
N ALA A 73 -13.13 23.55 15.76
CA ALA A 73 -12.19 22.73 15.01
C ALA A 73 -12.09 23.21 13.56
N ASP A 74 -10.89 23.16 12.99
CA ASP A 74 -10.70 23.32 11.55
C ASP A 74 -11.15 22.04 10.84
N ILE A 75 -12.41 22.04 10.40
CA ILE A 75 -13.05 20.88 9.76
C ILE A 75 -12.65 20.84 8.27
N ALA A 76 -12.22 19.65 7.81
CA ALA A 76 -11.95 19.43 6.39
C ALA A 76 -13.21 19.67 5.54
N LEU A 77 -13.07 20.45 4.47
CA LEU A 77 -14.17 20.76 3.55
C LEU A 77 -14.63 19.51 2.80
N ASP A 78 -15.93 19.39 2.52
CA ASP A 78 -16.52 18.31 1.71
C ASP A 78 -15.81 18.17 0.35
N SER A 79 -15.35 19.27 -0.25
CA SER A 79 -14.63 19.27 -1.54
C SER A 79 -13.26 18.56 -1.50
N TYR A 80 -12.71 18.30 -0.32
CA TYR A 80 -11.45 17.57 -0.14
C TYR A 80 -11.64 16.05 -0.18
N PHE A 81 -12.86 15.57 0.08
CA PHE A 81 -13.21 14.16 -0.04
C PHE A 81 -13.55 13.86 -1.49
N LYS A 82 -12.79 12.95 -2.09
CA LYS A 82 -12.93 12.59 -3.50
C LYS A 82 -13.79 11.34 -3.64
N GLN A 83 -14.40 11.17 -4.80
CA GLN A 83 -15.20 9.98 -5.10
C GLN A 83 -14.29 8.77 -5.27
N GLU A 84 -14.64 7.67 -4.60
CA GLU A 84 -13.94 6.40 -4.76
C GLU A 84 -14.00 5.94 -6.23
N PRO A 85 -12.85 5.58 -6.84
CA PRO A 85 -12.83 5.08 -8.21
C PRO A 85 -13.65 3.79 -8.34
N ALA A 86 -14.27 3.60 -9.50
CA ALA A 86 -15.00 2.38 -9.78
C ALA A 86 -14.04 1.17 -9.79
N SER A 87 -14.42 0.10 -9.08
CA SER A 87 -13.67 -1.16 -9.13
C SER A 87 -13.69 -1.75 -10.53
N PRO A 88 -12.58 -2.36 -10.99
CA PRO A 88 -12.59 -3.18 -12.20
C PRO A 88 -13.63 -4.31 -12.06
N ARG A 89 -14.21 -4.75 -13.18
CA ARG A 89 -15.27 -5.78 -13.15
C ARG A 89 -14.73 -7.20 -12.91
N THR A 90 -13.49 -7.42 -13.29
CA THR A 90 -12.84 -8.74 -13.29
C THR A 90 -11.36 -8.59 -12.95
N ASN A 91 -10.76 -9.65 -12.42
CA ASN A 91 -9.33 -9.70 -12.19
C ASN A 91 -8.57 -9.87 -13.51
N GLU A 92 -7.81 -8.84 -13.91
CA GLU A 92 -7.00 -8.84 -15.14
C GLU A 92 -5.50 -9.03 -14.88
N PHE A 93 -5.08 -9.21 -13.63
CA PHE A 93 -3.67 -9.42 -13.30
C PHE A 93 -3.17 -10.77 -13.80
N ARG A 94 -1.89 -10.79 -14.19
CA ARG A 94 -1.17 -12.02 -14.58
C ARG A 94 0.10 -12.16 -13.75
N VAL A 95 0.46 -13.41 -13.46
CA VAL A 95 1.73 -13.73 -12.78
C VAL A 95 2.90 -13.11 -13.55
N GLY A 96 3.81 -12.48 -12.81
CA GLY A 96 4.97 -11.78 -13.34
C GLY A 96 4.75 -10.29 -13.65
N MET A 97 3.52 -9.79 -13.64
CA MET A 97 3.26 -8.35 -13.78
C MET A 97 3.85 -7.55 -12.61
N LYS A 98 4.37 -6.36 -12.92
CA LYS A 98 4.89 -5.42 -11.92
C LYS A 98 3.87 -4.38 -11.54
N LEU A 99 3.90 -3.96 -10.28
CA LEU A 99 3.02 -2.96 -9.69
C LEU A 99 3.75 -2.21 -8.56
N GLU A 100 3.11 -1.18 -8.04
CA GLU A 100 3.49 -0.53 -6.78
C GLU A 100 2.51 -1.00 -5.70
N ALA A 101 2.98 -1.35 -4.51
CA ALA A 101 2.12 -1.90 -3.46
C ALA A 101 2.50 -1.37 -2.06
N LEU A 102 1.52 -1.23 -1.18
CA LEU A 102 1.75 -0.86 0.22
C LEU A 102 2.38 -1.99 1.00
N ASP A 103 3.42 -1.68 1.77
CA ASP A 103 3.89 -2.59 2.81
C ASP A 103 2.91 -2.54 4.00
N ARG A 104 2.11 -3.61 4.19
CA ARG A 104 1.14 -3.71 5.29
C ARG A 104 1.78 -3.67 6.68
N LYS A 105 3.06 -4.03 6.80
CA LYS A 105 3.81 -3.93 8.07
C LYS A 105 4.36 -2.54 8.29
N ASN A 106 4.55 -1.77 7.21
CA ASN A 106 5.04 -0.39 7.24
C ASN A 106 4.14 0.50 6.37
N PRO A 107 2.91 0.85 6.80
CA PRO A 107 1.88 1.43 5.92
C PRO A 107 2.18 2.81 5.31
N HIS A 108 3.30 3.43 5.71
CA HIS A 108 3.84 4.66 5.14
C HIS A 108 4.71 4.41 3.90
N LEU A 109 5.01 3.15 3.56
CA LEU A 109 5.85 2.75 2.44
C LEU A 109 5.00 2.19 1.30
N ILE A 110 5.26 2.69 0.09
CA ILE A 110 4.88 2.03 -1.17
C ILE A 110 6.16 1.55 -1.82
N CYS A 111 6.16 0.29 -2.26
CA CYS A 111 7.33 -0.40 -2.79
C CYS A 111 7.03 -1.03 -4.15
N PRO A 112 8.05 -1.21 -5.01
CA PRO A 112 7.97 -2.05 -6.19
C PRO A 112 7.63 -3.50 -5.80
N ALA A 113 6.65 -4.07 -6.48
CA ALA A 113 6.19 -5.42 -6.24
C ALA A 113 5.89 -6.15 -7.56
N THR A 114 5.77 -7.46 -7.46
CA THR A 114 5.45 -8.37 -8.55
C THR A 114 4.25 -9.24 -8.18
N VAL A 115 3.36 -9.53 -9.12
CA VAL A 115 2.30 -10.53 -8.95
C VAL A 115 2.94 -11.92 -8.96
N GLY A 116 3.05 -12.56 -7.80
CA GLY A 116 3.64 -13.89 -7.65
C GLY A 116 2.69 -15.04 -7.97
N ALA A 117 1.38 -14.85 -7.75
CA ALA A 117 0.34 -15.83 -8.04
C ALA A 117 -1.02 -15.13 -8.23
N VAL A 118 -1.95 -15.81 -8.90
CA VAL A 118 -3.34 -15.36 -9.08
C VAL A 118 -4.26 -16.53 -8.74
N LYS A 119 -5.31 -16.26 -7.97
CA LYS A 119 -6.34 -17.23 -7.59
C LYS A 119 -7.70 -16.53 -7.54
N ASP A 120 -8.53 -16.74 -8.56
CA ASP A 120 -9.83 -16.09 -8.71
C ASP A 120 -9.70 -14.56 -8.59
N ASP A 121 -10.40 -13.95 -7.64
CA ASP A 121 -10.34 -12.51 -7.34
C ASP A 121 -9.09 -12.08 -6.55
N MET A 122 -8.22 -13.01 -6.18
CA MET A 122 -7.06 -12.75 -5.34
C MET A 122 -5.77 -12.73 -6.15
N ILE A 123 -4.87 -11.81 -5.80
CA ILE A 123 -3.49 -11.77 -6.30
C ILE A 123 -2.53 -11.89 -5.11
N PHE A 124 -1.42 -12.58 -5.33
CA PHE A 124 -0.33 -12.66 -4.36
C PHE A 124 0.74 -11.63 -4.72
N VAL A 125 0.89 -10.63 -3.87
CA VAL A 125 1.84 -9.53 -4.03
C VAL A 125 3.16 -9.91 -3.38
N THR A 126 4.25 -9.90 -4.15
CA THR A 126 5.62 -10.16 -3.67
C THR A 126 6.49 -8.92 -3.82
N PHE A 127 7.29 -8.61 -2.81
CA PHE A 127 8.09 -7.38 -2.82
C PHE A 127 9.47 -7.57 -3.45
N ASP A 128 9.77 -6.78 -4.46
CA ASP A 128 11.01 -6.91 -5.24
C ASP A 128 12.24 -6.72 -4.34
N GLY A 129 13.16 -7.70 -4.36
CA GLY A 129 14.39 -7.66 -3.57
C GLY A 129 14.25 -8.07 -2.09
N TRP A 130 13.06 -8.52 -1.68
CA TRP A 130 12.78 -9.04 -0.33
C TRP A 130 12.54 -10.57 -0.36
N ARG A 131 12.63 -11.21 0.81
CA ARG A 131 12.54 -12.69 0.95
C ARG A 131 11.16 -13.16 1.42
N GLY A 132 10.11 -12.54 0.92
CA GLY A 132 8.73 -12.98 1.16
C GLY A 132 8.11 -12.63 2.51
N ALA A 133 8.88 -12.11 3.47
CA ALA A 133 8.37 -11.78 4.80
C ALA A 133 7.30 -10.67 4.82
N PHE A 134 7.14 -9.94 3.72
CA PHE A 134 6.18 -8.84 3.55
C PHE A 134 5.08 -9.18 2.56
N ASP A 135 5.16 -10.33 1.88
CA ASP A 135 4.24 -10.73 0.83
C ASP A 135 2.85 -11.00 1.41
N TYR A 136 1.82 -10.75 0.61
CA TYR A 136 0.44 -10.95 1.04
C TYR A 136 -0.49 -11.25 -0.13
N TRP A 137 -1.60 -11.91 0.19
CA TRP A 137 -2.75 -11.99 -0.69
C TRP A 137 -3.65 -10.76 -0.50
N CYS A 138 -4.12 -10.19 -1.61
CA CYS A 138 -5.18 -9.17 -1.62
C CYS A 138 -6.14 -9.41 -2.78
N ARG A 139 -7.34 -8.84 -2.69
CA ARG A 139 -8.23 -8.80 -3.85
C ARG A 139 -7.64 -7.90 -4.94
N TYR A 140 -7.99 -8.18 -6.19
CA TYR A 140 -7.54 -7.40 -7.36
C TYR A 140 -8.03 -5.93 -7.34
N ASP A 141 -9.08 -5.63 -6.58
CA ASP A 141 -9.67 -4.30 -6.40
C ASP A 141 -9.16 -3.60 -5.12
N SER A 142 -8.10 -4.12 -4.50
CA SER A 142 -7.52 -3.54 -3.30
C SER A 142 -7.03 -2.09 -3.53
N ARG A 143 -7.35 -1.19 -2.59
CA ARG A 143 -6.85 0.19 -2.57
C ARG A 143 -5.37 0.32 -2.18
N ASP A 144 -4.70 -0.80 -1.92
CA ASP A 144 -3.31 -0.90 -1.47
C ASP A 144 -2.32 -1.24 -2.60
N ILE A 145 -2.82 -1.42 -3.84
CA ILE A 145 -2.04 -1.72 -5.03
C ILE A 145 -2.26 -0.64 -6.09
N PHE A 146 -1.21 -0.30 -6.82
CA PHE A 146 -1.20 0.81 -7.77
C PHE A 146 -0.46 0.44 -9.06
N PRO A 147 -0.86 1.02 -10.22
CA PRO A 147 -0.12 0.83 -11.45
C PRO A 147 1.27 1.47 -11.37
N VAL A 148 2.22 0.95 -12.15
CA VAL A 148 3.57 1.51 -12.23
C VAL A 148 3.55 3.02 -12.56
N GLY A 149 4.34 3.78 -11.82
CA GLY A 149 4.45 5.23 -11.91
C GLY A 149 3.39 6.00 -11.11
N TRP A 150 2.52 5.34 -10.35
CA TRP A 150 1.50 6.01 -9.55
C TRP A 150 2.13 6.94 -8.51
N CYS A 151 3.13 6.47 -7.75
CA CYS A 151 3.84 7.27 -6.75
C CYS A 151 4.45 8.54 -7.36
N ARG A 152 5.09 8.42 -8.53
CA ARG A 152 5.65 9.56 -9.25
C ARG A 152 4.58 10.58 -9.65
N ARG A 153 3.43 10.12 -10.15
CA ARG A 153 2.33 11.01 -10.58
C ARG A 153 1.61 11.66 -9.40
N SER A 154 1.53 10.97 -8.26
CA SER A 154 0.76 11.39 -7.10
C SER A 154 1.59 12.17 -6.08
N GLY A 155 2.92 12.24 -6.26
CA GLY A 155 3.84 12.89 -5.32
C GLY A 155 4.11 12.06 -4.07
N HIS A 156 3.86 10.74 -4.12
CA HIS A 156 4.21 9.81 -3.03
C HIS A 156 5.64 9.28 -3.24
N PRO A 157 6.46 9.12 -2.19
CA PRO A 157 7.77 8.49 -2.31
C PRO A 157 7.63 6.99 -2.62
N LEU A 158 8.31 6.53 -3.67
CA LEU A 158 8.47 5.11 -3.98
C LEU A 158 9.77 4.60 -3.36
N GLN A 159 9.72 3.48 -2.65
CA GLN A 159 10.93 2.84 -2.12
C GLN A 159 11.72 2.15 -3.24
N PRO A 160 13.06 2.07 -3.14
CA PRO A 160 13.81 1.19 -4.03
C PRO A 160 13.52 -0.30 -3.73
N PRO A 161 13.79 -1.22 -4.66
CA PRO A 161 13.81 -2.65 -4.37
C PRO A 161 14.75 -2.98 -3.20
N GLY A 162 14.47 -4.06 -2.48
CA GLY A 162 15.32 -4.52 -1.38
C GLY A 162 16.67 -5.06 -1.87
N ASN A 163 17.69 -4.95 -1.02
CA ASN A 163 19.03 -5.49 -1.32
C ASN A 163 19.19 -6.98 -0.95
N LYS A 164 18.12 -7.64 -0.47
CA LYS A 164 18.19 -9.00 0.10
C LYS A 164 17.95 -10.11 -0.93
N GLY A 165 17.59 -9.73 -2.16
CA GLY A 165 17.29 -10.62 -3.30
C GLY A 165 18.38 -10.71 -4.39
N ALA A 166 19.53 -10.04 -4.24
CA ALA A 166 20.63 -10.03 -5.21
C ALA A 166 21.44 -11.35 -5.29
N LYS A 167 20.74 -12.49 -5.38
CA LYS A 167 21.31 -13.80 -5.74
C LYS A 167 20.53 -14.51 -6.85
N TYR A 168 19.78 -13.79 -7.69
CA TYR A 168 19.41 -14.35 -8.99
C TYR A 168 20.64 -14.35 -9.89
N LYS A 169 21.41 -15.45 -9.82
CA LYS A 169 22.42 -15.79 -10.82
C LYS A 169 21.73 -15.79 -12.18
N THR A 170 22.03 -14.83 -13.04
CA THR A 170 21.92 -15.04 -14.48
C THR A 170 22.70 -16.30 -14.81
N ARG A 171 22.01 -17.39 -15.18
CA ARG A 171 22.68 -18.57 -15.78
C ARG A 171 23.29 -18.08 -17.10
N PRO A 172 24.61 -18.14 -17.29
CA PRO A 172 25.17 -18.08 -18.63
C PRO A 172 24.61 -19.29 -19.40
N GLY A 173 24.11 -19.05 -20.60
CA GLY A 173 23.62 -20.10 -21.49
C GLY A 173 24.66 -21.22 -21.62
N SER A 174 24.20 -22.45 -21.42
CA SER A 174 24.96 -23.66 -21.70
C SER A 174 25.08 -23.84 -23.21
N SER A 175 26.26 -23.57 -23.77
CA SER A 175 26.71 -24.22 -25.00
C SER A 175 27.70 -25.32 -24.61
N GLY A 176 27.20 -26.55 -24.48
CA GLY A 176 28.04 -27.76 -24.53
C GLY A 176 28.46 -28.00 -25.99
N ALA A 177 29.76 -28.10 -26.28
CA ALA A 177 30.57 -29.34 -26.32
C ALA A 177 30.42 -30.05 -27.69
N ALA A 178 31.42 -30.59 -28.40
CA ALA A 178 32.82 -30.94 -28.12
C ALA A 178 33.58 -31.05 -29.47
N GLY A 179 34.90 -30.80 -29.51
CA GLY A 179 35.92 -31.86 -29.70
C GLY A 179 36.70 -31.60 -31.02
N ALA A 180 37.94 -31.99 -31.25
CA ALA A 180 39.03 -32.58 -30.47
C ALA A 180 40.34 -32.29 -31.23
N ALA A 181 41.47 -32.59 -30.60
CA ALA A 181 42.84 -32.23 -30.94
C ALA A 181 43.40 -32.73 -32.30
N GLY A 182 44.43 -32.04 -32.79
CA GLY A 182 45.32 -32.49 -33.85
C GLY A 182 46.64 -31.71 -33.83
N THR A 183 47.62 -32.22 -33.10
CA THR A 183 49.02 -31.78 -33.13
C THR A 183 49.69 -32.30 -34.41
N ALA A 184 50.42 -31.46 -35.14
CA ALA A 184 51.49 -31.92 -36.03
C ALA A 184 52.54 -30.82 -36.24
N SER A 185 53.77 -31.25 -36.02
CA SER A 185 55.07 -30.60 -36.17
C SER A 185 55.39 -30.17 -37.60
N SER A 186 56.27 -29.16 -37.71
CA SER A 186 56.99 -28.75 -38.91
C SER A 186 57.67 -29.90 -39.66
N PRO A 187 57.98 -29.70 -40.95
CA PRO A 187 59.41 -29.63 -41.30
C PRO A 187 59.76 -28.51 -42.29
N SER A 188 61.06 -28.22 -42.31
CA SER A 188 61.80 -27.31 -43.17
C SER A 188 61.69 -27.61 -44.67
N ILE A 189 61.72 -26.56 -45.51
CA ILE A 189 62.79 -26.18 -46.45
C ILE A 189 62.70 -24.65 -46.60
#